data_AF-A0A6P3QAF7-F1
#
_entry.id   AF-A0A6P3QAF7-F1
#
_cell.length_a   1.000
_cell.length_b   1.000
_cell.length_c   1.000
_cell.angle_alpha   90.00
_cell.angle_beta   90.00
_cell.angle_gamma   90.00
#
_symmetry.space_group_name_H-M   'P 1'
#
loop_
_entity.id
_entity.type
_entity.pdbx_description
1 polymer ?
#
loop_
_entity_poly.entity_id
_entity_poly.type
_entity_poly.pdbx_seq_one_letter_code
_entity_poly.pdbx_strand_id
1 'polypeptide(L)'
;MSSLPILHLLLLLLTAHAPQAQGLPLPTSSTKEYVNMMMREIESILNKPPLPPQEPLDVNEIHILNNEAFLMLNLDTFLEATKNLQDKGMRIGKILEKLKETISSAPMTTEEPIYIKKGNWDDFWRKMTKYLNFLQNYLKKS
;
A
#
# COMPACT_ATOMS: atom_id res chain seq x y z
N MET A 1 -41.71 -48.98 0.17
CA MET A 1 -41.73 -47.89 -0.83
C MET A 1 -40.72 -46.86 -0.38
N SER A 2 -39.64 -46.72 -1.14
CA SER A 2 -38.41 -46.02 -0.77
C SER A 2 -38.59 -44.50 -0.77
N SER A 3 -38.32 -43.84 0.35
CA SER A 3 -38.27 -42.38 0.47
C SER A 3 -36.84 -41.89 0.26
N LEU A 4 -36.46 -41.64 -0.98
CA LEU A 4 -35.23 -40.94 -1.32
C LEU A 4 -35.49 -40.01 -2.52
N PRO A 5 -35.90 -38.76 -2.25
CA PRO A 5 -35.47 -37.70 -3.17
C PRO A 5 -35.06 -36.39 -2.48
N ILE A 6 -34.96 -36.33 -1.15
CA ILE A 6 -34.69 -35.05 -0.46
C ILE A 6 -33.18 -34.77 -0.33
N LEU A 7 -32.35 -35.81 -0.25
CA LEU A 7 -30.90 -35.64 -0.08
C LEU A 7 -30.22 -35.03 -1.31
N HIS A 8 -30.71 -35.35 -2.52
CA HIS A 8 -30.15 -34.84 -3.76
C HIS A 8 -30.48 -33.36 -4.00
N LEU A 9 -31.61 -32.87 -3.48
CA LEU A 9 -31.99 -31.46 -3.60
C LEU A 9 -31.12 -30.55 -2.70
N LEU A 10 -30.72 -31.04 -1.52
CA LEU A 10 -29.83 -30.32 -0.61
C LEU A 10 -28.39 -30.21 -1.14
N LEU A 11 -27.89 -31.21 -1.86
CA LEU A 11 -26.57 -31.19 -2.50
C LEU A 11 -26.48 -30.17 -3.64
N LEU A 12 -27.59 -29.89 -4.33
CA LEU A 12 -27.66 -28.93 -5.44
C LEU A 12 -27.68 -27.47 -4.96
N LEU A 13 -28.08 -27.21 -3.71
CA LEU A 13 -28.06 -25.87 -3.11
C LEU A 13 -26.67 -25.49 -2.57
N LEU A 14 -25.78 -26.46 -2.30
CA LEU A 14 -24.41 -26.17 -1.85
C LEU A 14 -23.48 -25.73 -3.00
N THR A 15 -23.80 -26.05 -4.25
CA THR A 15 -22.97 -25.63 -5.40
C THR A 15 -23.30 -24.23 -5.91
N ALA A 16 -24.34 -23.58 -5.37
CA ALA A 16 -24.71 -22.21 -5.69
C ALA A 16 -24.00 -21.14 -4.84
N HIS A 17 -22.94 -21.51 -4.11
CA HIS A 17 -22.04 -20.53 -3.49
C HIS A 17 -20.93 -20.15 -4.48
N ALA A 18 -21.29 -19.32 -5.46
CA ALA A 18 -20.30 -18.49 -6.13
C ALA A 18 -20.31 -17.10 -5.48
N PRO A 19 -19.37 -16.76 -4.59
CA PRO A 19 -19.00 -15.37 -4.42
C PRO A 19 -18.02 -15.03 -5.55
N GLN A 20 -18.48 -15.04 -6.79
CA GLN A 20 -17.71 -14.41 -7.86
C GLN A 20 -18.20 -12.97 -8.02
N ALA A 21 -17.95 -12.19 -6.97
CA ALA A 21 -17.81 -10.76 -7.10
C ALA A 21 -16.31 -10.47 -6.95
N GLN A 22 -15.58 -10.54 -8.06
CA GLN A 22 -14.27 -9.88 -8.18
C GLN A 22 -14.52 -8.37 -8.29
N GLY A 23 -15.11 -7.79 -7.24
CA GLY A 23 -14.99 -6.39 -6.94
C GLY A 23 -13.81 -6.25 -5.99
N LEU A 24 -12.93 -5.30 -6.25
CA LEU A 24 -11.88 -4.90 -5.32
C LEU A 24 -12.50 -4.79 -3.92
N PRO A 25 -12.10 -5.58 -2.91
CA PRO A 25 -12.63 -5.41 -1.57
C PRO A 25 -12.21 -4.02 -1.11
N LEU A 26 -13.18 -3.11 -1.02
CA LEU A 26 -12.97 -1.78 -0.46
C LEU A 26 -12.36 -1.98 0.93
N PRO A 27 -11.31 -1.23 1.30
CA PRO A 27 -10.72 -1.36 2.61
C PRO A 27 -11.81 -1.17 3.66
N THR A 28 -12.00 -2.17 4.52
CA THR A 28 -12.96 -2.04 5.63
C THR A 28 -12.53 -0.89 6.54
N SER A 29 -13.45 -0.35 7.36
CA SER A 29 -13.10 0.73 8.30
C SER A 29 -11.91 0.36 9.20
N SER A 30 -11.81 -0.91 9.62
CA SER A 30 -10.68 -1.41 10.41
C SER A 30 -9.38 -1.49 9.60
N THR A 31 -9.45 -1.87 8.32
CA THR A 31 -8.30 -1.83 7.40
C THR A 31 -7.78 -0.39 7.22
N LYS A 32 -8.67 0.58 7.01
CA LYS A 32 -8.29 2.00 6.87
C LYS A 32 -7.63 2.53 8.13
N GLU A 33 -8.18 2.23 9.30
CA GLU A 33 -7.60 2.63 10.59
C GLU A 33 -6.21 2.00 10.81
N TYR A 34 -6.05 0.72 10.49
CA TYR A 34 -4.77 0.04 10.59
C TYR A 34 -3.70 0.63 9.66
N VAL A 35 -4.06 0.94 8.41
CA VAL A 35 -3.15 1.64 7.48
C VAL A 35 -2.81 3.04 7.97
N ASN A 36 -3.78 3.80 8.49
CA ASN A 36 -3.53 5.11 9.07
C ASN A 36 -2.55 5.06 10.25
N MET A 37 -2.66 4.04 11.10
CA MET A 37 -1.72 3.81 12.20
C MET A 37 -0.30 3.57 11.67
N MET A 38 -0.13 2.70 10.67
CA MET A 38 1.17 2.44 10.04
C MET A 38 1.77 3.70 9.40
N MET A 39 0.96 4.50 8.70
CA MET A 39 1.43 5.78 8.12
C MET A 39 1.93 6.75 9.20
N ARG A 40 1.20 6.89 10.31
CA ARG A 40 1.63 7.74 11.45
C ARG A 40 2.93 7.24 12.07
N GLU A 41 3.13 5.93 12.17
CA GLU A 41 4.39 5.37 12.65
C GLU A 41 5.56 5.74 11.73
N ILE A 42 5.39 5.64 10.41
CA ILE A 42 6.41 6.07 9.43
C ILE A 42 6.68 7.57 9.57
N GLU A 43 5.63 8.41 9.59
CA GLU A 43 5.75 9.86 9.79
C GLU A 43 6.50 10.20 11.08
N SER A 44 6.26 9.47 12.17
CA SER A 44 6.96 9.67 13.43
C SER A 44 8.47 9.41 13.33
N ILE A 45 8.90 8.53 12.43
CA ILE A 45 10.33 8.26 12.17
C ILE A 45 10.90 9.34 11.26
N LEU A 46 10.16 9.73 10.22
CA LEU A 46 10.54 10.77 9.26
C LEU A 46 10.69 12.14 9.95
N ASN A 47 9.83 12.46 10.90
CA ASN A 47 9.79 13.76 11.57
C ASN A 47 10.76 13.88 12.75
N LYS A 48 11.64 12.89 12.97
CA LYS A 48 12.70 13.00 13.99
C LYS A 48 13.83 13.92 13.52
N PRO A 49 14.19 14.96 14.31
CA PRO A 49 15.29 15.85 13.98
C PRO A 49 16.66 15.13 13.85
N PRO A 50 17.60 15.69 13.06
CA PRO A 50 17.43 16.84 12.18
C PRO A 50 16.58 16.48 10.95
N LEU A 51 15.73 17.41 10.52
CA LEU A 51 14.91 17.25 9.31
C LEU A 51 15.76 17.55 8.07
N PRO A 52 15.58 16.78 6.98
CA PRO A 52 16.20 17.08 5.69
C PRO A 52 15.84 18.45 5.12
N PRO A 53 16.66 19.00 4.21
CA PRO A 53 16.29 20.17 3.42
C PRO A 53 15.00 19.96 2.63
N GLN A 54 14.09 20.93 2.67
CA GLN A 54 12.82 20.92 1.94
C GLN A 54 12.99 21.40 0.50
N GLU A 55 13.85 20.72 -0.26
CA GLU A 55 13.95 20.94 -1.70
C GLU A 55 12.65 20.46 -2.38
N PRO A 56 12.16 21.16 -3.41
CA PRO A 56 10.99 20.73 -4.15
C PRO A 56 11.30 19.44 -4.92
N LEU A 57 10.32 18.54 -4.98
CA LEU A 57 10.32 17.42 -5.94
C LEU A 57 10.15 17.97 -7.35
N ASP A 58 10.74 17.30 -8.33
CA ASP A 58 10.53 17.69 -9.72
C ASP A 58 9.11 17.31 -10.21
N VAL A 59 8.71 17.87 -11.36
CA VAL A 59 7.35 17.72 -11.90
C VAL A 59 7.03 16.27 -12.23
N ASN A 60 8.00 15.49 -12.71
CA ASN A 60 7.80 14.09 -13.06
C ASN A 60 7.67 13.23 -11.81
N GLU A 61 8.51 13.48 -10.80
CA GLU A 61 8.39 12.81 -9.48
C GLU A 61 7.02 13.06 -8.87
N ILE A 62 6.53 14.30 -8.91
CA ILE A 62 5.19 14.65 -8.42
C ILE A 62 4.10 13.91 -9.21
N HIS A 63 4.24 13.81 -10.53
CA HIS A 63 3.29 13.10 -11.39
C HIS A 63 3.20 11.61 -11.01
N ILE A 64 4.36 10.94 -10.92
CA ILE A 64 4.46 9.52 -10.57
C ILE A 64 3.90 9.26 -9.16
N LEU A 65 4.23 10.10 -8.18
CA LEU A 65 3.82 9.91 -6.78
C LEU A 65 2.33 10.21 -6.53
N ASN A 66 1.66 10.95 -7.41
CA ASN A 66 0.23 11.25 -7.31
C ASN A 66 -0.66 10.36 -8.20
N ASN A 67 -0.10 9.35 -8.86
CA ASN A 67 -0.83 8.51 -9.79
C ASN A 67 -1.17 7.15 -9.14
N GLU A 68 -2.47 6.83 -9.08
CA GLU A 68 -3.00 5.60 -8.45
C GLU A 68 -2.44 4.34 -9.10
N ALA A 69 -2.12 4.38 -10.40
CA ALA A 69 -1.52 3.26 -11.12
C ALA A 69 -0.09 2.91 -10.62
N PHE A 70 0.62 3.86 -10.00
CA PHE A 70 1.98 3.67 -9.49
C PHE A 70 2.03 3.30 -8.01
N LEU A 71 0.88 3.20 -7.33
CA LEU A 71 0.83 3.07 -5.87
C LEU A 71 1.66 1.87 -5.37
N MET A 72 1.38 0.67 -5.90
CA MET A 72 2.10 -0.54 -5.48
C MET A 72 3.56 -0.57 -5.96
N LEU A 73 3.83 -0.05 -7.16
CA LEU A 73 5.18 -0.03 -7.72
C LEU A 73 6.10 0.94 -6.95
N ASN A 74 5.57 2.09 -6.54
CA ASN A 74 6.28 3.03 -5.69
C ASN A 74 6.51 2.44 -4.30
N LEU A 75 5.53 1.73 -3.72
CA LEU A 75 5.70 1.02 -2.45
C LEU A 75 6.87 0.03 -2.48
N ASP A 76 6.95 -0.78 -3.54
CA ASP A 76 8.05 -1.72 -3.75
C ASP A 76 9.39 -1.01 -3.89
N THR A 77 9.41 0.14 -4.57
CA THR A 77 10.61 0.94 -4.71
C THR A 77 11.08 1.53 -3.38
N PHE A 78 10.16 2.01 -2.54
CA PHE A 78 10.49 2.46 -1.19
C PHE A 78 10.99 1.32 -0.30
N LEU A 79 10.35 0.14 -0.37
CA LEU A 79 10.80 -1.07 0.33
C LEU A 79 12.24 -1.41 -0.03
N GLU A 80 12.59 -1.41 -1.32
CA GLU A 80 13.96 -1.66 -1.76
C GLU A 80 14.92 -0.58 -1.26
N ALA A 81 14.52 0.69 -1.33
CA ALA A 81 15.34 1.79 -0.85
C ALA A 81 15.68 1.67 0.65
N THR A 82 14.76 1.15 1.47
CA THR A 82 14.99 1.01 2.92
C THR A 82 16.19 0.15 3.29
N LYS A 83 16.55 -0.82 2.44
CA LYS A 83 17.71 -1.72 2.64
C LYS A 83 19.03 -0.95 2.71
N ASN A 84 19.08 0.27 2.18
CA ASN A 84 20.27 1.11 2.12
C ASN A 84 20.26 2.26 3.16
N LEU A 85 19.29 2.31 4.07
CA LEU A 85 19.06 3.44 4.99
C LEU A 85 19.28 3.12 6.49
N GLN A 86 20.07 2.08 6.78
CA GLN A 86 20.47 1.69 8.14
C GLN A 86 19.26 1.47 9.08
N ASP A 87 19.35 1.88 10.36
CA ASP A 87 18.31 1.64 11.39
C ASP A 87 16.95 2.24 11.03
N LYS A 88 16.93 3.52 10.61
CA LYS A 88 15.69 4.20 10.20
C LYS A 88 15.04 3.48 9.02
N GLY A 89 15.85 3.09 8.03
CA GLY A 89 15.44 2.26 6.91
C GLY A 89 14.81 0.96 7.35
N MET A 90 15.51 0.17 8.17
CA MET A 90 15.03 -1.13 8.65
C MET A 90 13.67 -1.03 9.36
N ARG A 91 13.49 -0.01 10.21
CA ARG A 91 12.22 0.19 10.93
C ARG A 91 11.08 0.54 10.00
N ILE A 92 11.32 1.46 9.05
CA ILE A 92 10.32 1.83 8.05
C ILE A 92 10.00 0.64 7.15
N GLY A 93 11.01 -0.11 6.71
CA GLY A 93 10.86 -1.29 5.85
C GLY A 93 9.89 -2.31 6.44
N LYS A 94 10.02 -2.64 7.73
CA LYS A 94 9.08 -3.55 8.43
C LYS A 94 7.63 -3.05 8.43
N ILE A 95 7.43 -1.73 8.49
CA ILE A 95 6.08 -1.14 8.45
C ILE A 95 5.55 -1.18 7.02
N LEU A 96 6.39 -0.88 6.03
CA LEU A 96 6.03 -0.95 4.61
C LEU A 96 5.70 -2.37 4.15
N GLU A 97 6.35 -3.40 4.69
CA GLU A 97 6.03 -4.81 4.41
C GLU A 97 4.60 -5.14 4.84
N LYS A 98 4.24 -4.78 6.08
CA LYS A 98 2.86 -4.94 6.59
C LYS A 98 1.86 -4.10 5.82
N LEU A 99 2.25 -2.88 5.44
CA LEU A 99 1.43 -2.02 4.61
C LEU A 99 1.14 -2.68 3.26
N LYS A 100 2.16 -3.24 2.61
CA LYS A 100 2.05 -3.97 1.34
C LYS A 100 1.10 -5.15 1.43
N GLU A 101 1.20 -5.95 2.49
CA GLU A 101 0.26 -7.05 2.73
C GLU A 101 -1.19 -6.54 2.82
N THR A 102 -1.38 -5.41 3.51
CA THR A 102 -2.70 -4.82 3.77
C THR A 102 -3.36 -4.21 2.53
N ILE A 103 -2.58 -3.64 1.60
CA ILE A 103 -3.09 -2.96 0.39
C ILE A 103 -2.77 -3.70 -0.91
N SER A 104 -2.46 -5.00 -0.81
CA SER A 104 -1.97 -5.87 -1.90
C SER A 104 -2.86 -5.97 -3.14
N SER A 105 -4.13 -5.56 -3.06
CA SER A 105 -5.07 -5.52 -4.17
C SER A 105 -5.05 -4.22 -4.98
N ALA A 106 -4.25 -3.23 -4.60
CA ALA A 106 -4.21 -1.93 -5.28
C ALA A 106 -3.60 -1.99 -6.69
N PRO A 107 -3.90 -1.02 -7.58
CA PRO A 107 -3.41 -1.00 -8.95
C PRO A 107 -1.88 -0.96 -9.07
N MET A 108 -1.36 -1.55 -10.15
CA MET A 108 0.06 -1.56 -10.50
C MET A 108 0.24 -1.42 -12.02
N THR A 109 1.00 -0.41 -12.43
CA THR A 109 1.49 -0.21 -13.80
C THR A 109 2.79 -0.97 -14.05
N THR A 110 3.17 -1.09 -15.32
CA THR A 110 4.48 -1.60 -15.77
C THR A 110 5.46 -0.51 -16.19
N GLU A 111 5.07 0.76 -16.07
CA GLU A 111 5.92 1.92 -16.33
C GLU A 111 7.03 2.08 -15.27
N GLU A 112 8.01 2.95 -15.53
CA GLU A 112 9.13 3.17 -14.59
C GLU A 112 8.66 3.82 -13.28
N PRO A 113 8.99 3.23 -12.11
CA PRO A 113 8.59 3.80 -10.83
C PRO A 113 9.35 5.07 -10.48
N ILE A 114 8.97 5.66 -9.35
CA ILE A 114 9.78 6.67 -8.69
C ILE A 114 11.21 6.15 -8.45
N TYR A 115 12.21 6.93 -8.82
CA TYR A 115 13.59 6.62 -8.47
C TYR A 115 13.92 7.15 -7.07
N ILE A 116 14.51 6.30 -6.21
CA ILE A 116 15.09 6.73 -4.92
C ILE A 116 16.60 6.63 -4.99
N LYS A 117 17.30 7.74 -4.72
CA LYS A 117 18.76 7.77 -4.71
C LYS A 117 19.30 6.88 -3.59
N LYS A 118 20.12 5.89 -3.97
CA LYS A 118 20.64 4.87 -3.05
C LYS A 118 21.32 5.49 -1.84
N GLY A 119 20.86 5.11 -0.64
CA GLY A 119 21.42 5.56 0.63
C GLY A 119 21.19 7.04 0.96
N ASN A 120 20.42 7.76 0.15
CA ASN A 120 20.12 9.17 0.39
C ASN A 120 18.84 9.30 1.23
N TRP A 121 19.02 9.63 2.51
CA TRP A 121 17.91 9.82 3.44
C TRP A 121 16.99 10.99 3.06
N ASP A 122 17.56 12.09 2.56
CA ASP A 122 16.81 13.30 2.24
C ASP A 122 15.88 13.08 1.04
N ASP A 123 16.39 12.41 0.00
CA ASP A 123 15.63 12.01 -1.17
C ASP A 123 14.50 11.04 -0.81
N PHE A 124 14.82 10.01 -0.02
CA PHE A 124 13.83 9.06 0.50
C PHE A 124 12.76 9.79 1.32
N TRP A 125 13.16 10.69 2.22
CA TRP A 125 12.27 11.41 3.12
C TRP A 125 11.25 12.26 2.35
N ARG A 126 11.70 13.07 1.37
CA ARG A 126 10.80 13.93 0.59
C ARG A 126 9.77 13.11 -0.20
N LYS A 127 10.25 12.07 -0.88
CA LYS A 127 9.42 11.22 -1.74
C LYS A 127 8.46 10.37 -0.92
N MET A 128 8.91 9.81 0.20
CA MET A 128 8.06 9.06 1.12
C MET A 128 6.98 9.96 1.73
N THR A 129 7.32 11.16 2.20
CA THR A 129 6.32 12.12 2.71
C THR A 129 5.25 12.43 1.65
N LYS A 130 5.65 12.61 0.39
CA LYS A 130 4.69 12.83 -0.71
C LYS A 130 3.83 11.59 -0.97
N TYR A 131 4.43 10.40 -0.98
CA TYR A 131 3.73 9.12 -1.15
C TYR A 131 2.70 8.87 -0.05
N LEU A 132 3.04 9.11 1.23
CA LEU A 132 2.11 8.94 2.36
C LEU A 132 0.92 9.89 2.27
N ASN A 133 1.16 11.16 1.88
CA ASN A 133 0.08 12.11 1.64
C ASN A 133 -0.87 11.64 0.52
N PHE A 134 -0.30 11.11 -0.57
CA PHE A 134 -1.09 10.54 -1.65
C PHE A 134 -1.90 9.33 -1.19
N LEU A 135 -1.26 8.37 -0.49
CA LEU A 135 -1.90 7.18 0.04
C LEU A 135 -3.06 7.52 0.99
N GLN A 136 -2.89 8.51 1.86
CA GLN A 136 -3.96 8.98 2.73
C GLN A 136 -5.17 9.51 1.93
N ASN A 137 -4.93 10.22 0.83
CA ASN A 137 -6.01 10.72 -0.03
C ASN A 137 -6.68 9.59 -0.84
N TYR A 138 -5.90 8.62 -1.32
CA TYR A 138 -6.42 7.43 -2.00
C TYR A 138 -7.40 6.64 -1.11
N LEU A 139 -7.04 6.42 0.15
CA LEU A 139 -7.85 5.68 1.12
C LEU A 139 -9.13 6.41 1.56
N LYS A 140 -9.21 7.74 1.39
CA LYS A 140 -10.42 8.54 1.62
C LYS A 140 -11.43 8.42 0.48
N LYS A 141 -10.96 8.14 -0.75
CA LYS A 141 -11.81 8.00 -1.95
C LYS A 141 -12.32 6.57 -2.12
N SER A 142 -11.49 5.59 -1.76
CA SER A 142 -11.89 4.18 -1.57
C SER A 142 -12.74 4.05 -0.32
#